data_AF-S4RI96-F1
#
_entry.id   AF-S4RI96-F1
#
_cell.length_a   1.000
_cell.length_b   1.000
_cell.length_c   1.000
_cell.angle_alpha   90.00
_cell.angle_beta   90.00
_cell.angle_gamma   90.00
#
_symmetry.space_group_name_H-M   'P 1'
#
loop_
_entity.id
_entity.type
_entity.pdbx_description
1 polymer ?
#
loop_
_entity_poly.entity_id
_entity_poly.type
_entity_poly.pdbx_seq_one_letter_code
_entity_poly.pdbx_strand_id
1 'polypeptide(L)'
;RSPPMASELRSRPFWRAVFAEFLATAALVALGIGSTLRWGRADGSVDVVRVSLAFGLAVATLVQCVGHVSGGHLNPAVTFGLLVGRKILIVRGLLYAAV
;
A
#
# COMPACT_ATOMS: atom_id res chain seq x y z
N ARG A 1 12.02 24.72 3.70
CA ARG A 1 12.97 24.57 2.57
C ARG A 1 13.09 23.09 2.28
N SER A 2 12.46 22.61 1.23
CA SER A 2 12.50 21.19 0.85
C SER A 2 13.94 20.81 0.48
N PRO A 3 14.48 19.68 0.96
CA PRO A 3 15.82 19.25 0.57
C PRO A 3 15.90 19.04 -0.95
N PRO A 4 17.07 19.26 -1.58
CA PRO A 4 17.23 19.11 -3.02
C PRO A 4 16.88 17.68 -3.46
N MET A 5 16.15 17.52 -4.57
CA MET A 5 15.62 16.25 -5.11
C MET A 5 16.66 15.09 -5.12
N ALA A 6 17.91 15.39 -5.45
CA ALA A 6 19.01 14.40 -5.47
C ALA A 6 19.37 13.83 -4.08
N SER A 7 19.11 14.57 -3.01
CA SER A 7 19.43 14.15 -1.64
C SER A 7 18.39 13.20 -1.05
N GLU A 8 17.13 13.31 -1.48
CA GLU A 8 16.05 12.43 -1.01
C GLU A 8 16.21 11.01 -1.58
N LEU A 9 16.52 10.90 -2.88
CA LEU A 9 16.79 9.63 -3.58
C LEU A 9 18.01 8.88 -3.05
N ARG A 10 18.98 9.60 -2.48
CA ARG A 10 20.19 9.00 -1.89
C ARG A 10 19.99 8.58 -0.44
N SER A 11 18.86 8.90 0.16
CA SER A 11 18.62 8.66 1.58
C SER A 11 18.19 7.20 1.84
N ARG A 12 18.80 6.56 2.84
CA ARG A 12 18.41 5.20 3.28
C ARG A 12 16.94 5.11 3.73
N PRO A 13 16.36 6.11 4.43
CA PRO A 13 14.95 6.07 4.83
C PRO A 13 13.99 6.02 3.65
N PHE A 14 14.32 6.71 2.54
CA PHE A 14 13.50 6.71 1.34
C PHE A 14 13.36 5.31 0.72
N TRP A 15 14.48 4.60 0.54
CA TRP A 15 14.46 3.24 -0.01
C TRP A 15 13.77 2.24 0.92
N ARG A 16 13.92 2.41 2.24
CA ARG A 16 13.16 1.62 3.23
C ARG A 16 11.65 1.85 3.09
N ALA A 17 11.24 3.09 2.82
CA ALA A 17 9.85 3.45 2.65
C ALA A 17 9.26 2.88 1.34
N VAL A 18 10.00 2.93 0.24
CA VAL A 18 9.61 2.29 -1.05
C VAL A 18 9.46 0.77 -0.89
N PHE A 19 10.42 0.11 -0.23
CA PHE A 19 10.34 -1.32 0.00
C PHE A 19 9.19 -1.70 0.96
N ALA A 20 8.93 -0.87 1.97
CA ALA A 20 7.81 -1.06 2.89
C ALA A 20 6.45 -0.95 2.17
N GLU A 21 6.28 0.03 1.28
CA GLU A 21 5.08 0.11 0.41
C GLU A 21 4.95 -1.13 -0.47
N PHE A 22 6.05 -1.58 -1.09
CA PHE A 22 6.02 -2.77 -1.94
C PHE A 22 5.57 -4.02 -1.20
N LEU A 23 6.19 -4.30 -0.06
CA LEU A 23 5.87 -5.49 0.71
C LEU A 23 4.42 -5.43 1.24
N ALA A 24 3.99 -4.24 1.67
CA ALA A 24 2.67 -4.08 2.26
C ALA A 24 1.55 -4.11 1.19
N THR A 25 1.76 -3.53 0.00
CA THR A 25 0.85 -3.68 -1.14
C THR A 25 0.80 -5.14 -1.62
N ALA A 26 1.94 -5.83 -1.71
CA ALA A 26 1.97 -7.26 -2.06
C ALA A 26 1.20 -8.11 -1.04
N ALA A 27 1.37 -7.85 0.26
CA ALA A 27 0.63 -8.54 1.32
C ALA A 27 -0.88 -8.23 1.25
N LEU A 28 -1.26 -6.97 1.01
CA LEU A 28 -2.67 -6.57 0.85
C LEU A 28 -3.32 -7.32 -0.31
N VAL A 29 -2.65 -7.41 -1.46
CA VAL A 29 -3.15 -8.13 -2.63
C VAL A 29 -3.23 -9.63 -2.34
N ALA A 30 -2.21 -10.22 -1.72
CA ALA A 30 -2.19 -11.64 -1.39
C ALA A 30 -3.32 -12.01 -0.41
N LEU A 31 -3.53 -11.22 0.64
CA LEU A 31 -4.58 -11.46 1.64
C LEU A 31 -5.98 -11.15 1.08
N GLY A 32 -6.11 -10.04 0.35
CA GLY A 32 -7.36 -9.59 -0.26
C GLY A 32 -7.84 -10.57 -1.31
N ILE A 33 -7.03 -10.86 -2.33
CA ILE A 33 -7.37 -11.86 -3.36
C ILE A 33 -7.47 -13.25 -2.71
N GLY A 34 -6.58 -13.61 -1.79
CA GLY A 34 -6.66 -14.87 -1.05
C GLY A 34 -8.02 -15.09 -0.38
N SER A 35 -8.65 -14.03 0.13
CA SER A 35 -9.98 -14.09 0.74
C SER A 35 -11.12 -14.38 -0.25
N THR A 36 -10.94 -14.07 -1.54
CA THR A 36 -11.93 -14.35 -2.59
C THR A 36 -11.80 -15.77 -3.14
N LEU A 37 -10.67 -16.43 -2.87
CA LEU A 37 -10.42 -17.77 -3.34
C LEU A 37 -11.27 -18.81 -2.59
N ARG A 38 -11.61 -19.87 -3.32
CA ARG A 38 -12.63 -20.83 -2.93
C ARG A 38 -12.00 -22.08 -2.31
N TRP A 39 -11.62 -21.99 -1.04
CA TRP A 39 -11.00 -23.13 -0.34
C TRP A 39 -12.07 -24.19 -0.03
N GLY A 40 -12.30 -25.10 -0.98
CA GLY A 40 -13.14 -26.29 -0.79
C GLY A 40 -14.66 -26.04 -0.76
N ARG A 41 -15.14 -24.88 -1.22
CA ARG A 41 -16.59 -24.56 -1.24
C ARG A 41 -17.27 -25.09 -2.51
N ALA A 42 -18.16 -26.06 -2.33
CA ALA A 42 -18.93 -26.71 -3.38
C ALA A 42 -20.07 -25.84 -3.95
N ASP A 43 -20.57 -24.87 -3.17
CA ASP A 43 -21.80 -24.11 -3.44
C ASP A 43 -21.64 -22.88 -4.36
N GLY A 44 -20.44 -22.61 -4.86
CA GLY A 44 -20.23 -21.49 -5.80
C GLY A 44 -20.16 -20.10 -5.16
N SER A 45 -20.63 -19.95 -3.92
CA SER A 45 -20.91 -18.65 -3.32
C SER A 45 -19.64 -17.99 -2.75
N VAL A 46 -19.47 -16.70 -3.02
CA VAL A 46 -18.46 -15.85 -2.37
C VAL A 46 -19.13 -15.14 -1.20
N ASP A 47 -18.59 -15.31 -0.01
CA ASP A 47 -19.05 -14.60 1.19
C ASP A 47 -18.54 -13.16 1.17
N VAL A 48 -19.42 -12.24 0.77
CA VAL A 48 -19.11 -10.81 0.63
C VAL A 48 -18.67 -10.20 1.95
N VAL A 49 -19.23 -10.63 3.09
CA VAL A 49 -18.86 -10.11 4.41
C VAL A 49 -17.43 -10.52 4.76
N ARG A 50 -17.07 -11.78 4.51
CA ARG A 50 -15.71 -12.28 4.71
C ARG A 50 -14.70 -11.51 3.87
N VAL A 51 -14.97 -11.31 2.59
CA VAL A 51 -14.06 -10.58 1.68
C VAL A 51 -13.92 -9.12 2.13
N SER A 52 -15.03 -8.47 2.47
CA SER A 52 -15.03 -7.06 2.91
C SER A 52 -14.22 -6.87 4.19
N LEU A 53 -14.40 -7.77 5.18
CA LEU A 53 -13.62 -7.74 6.41
C LEU A 53 -12.15 -8.07 6.18
N ALA A 54 -11.82 -9.02 5.31
CA ALA A 54 -10.43 -9.38 5.01
C ALA A 54 -9.66 -8.20 4.42
N PHE A 55 -10.23 -7.49 3.45
CA PHE A 55 -9.62 -6.27 2.89
C PHE A 55 -9.50 -5.16 3.94
N GLY A 56 -10.59 -4.87 4.66
CA GLY A 56 -10.59 -3.78 5.66
C GLY A 56 -9.58 -4.01 6.78
N LEU A 57 -9.54 -5.23 7.34
CA LEU A 57 -8.60 -5.58 8.39
C LEU A 57 -7.16 -5.63 7.88
N ALA A 58 -6.92 -6.16 6.67
CA ALA A 58 -5.59 -6.17 6.08
C ALA A 58 -5.03 -4.75 5.92
N VAL A 59 -5.82 -3.81 5.38
CA VAL A 59 -5.41 -2.40 5.29
C VAL A 59 -5.14 -1.82 6.67
N ALA A 60 -6.04 -2.00 7.65
CA ALA A 60 -5.86 -1.47 8.99
C ALA A 60 -4.57 -1.99 9.66
N THR A 61 -4.31 -3.29 9.56
CA THR A 61 -3.08 -3.89 10.11
C THR A 61 -1.84 -3.39 9.40
N LEU A 62 -1.83 -3.36 8.06
CA LEU A 62 -0.67 -2.96 7.28
C LEU A 62 -0.32 -1.48 7.49
N VAL A 63 -1.32 -0.59 7.55
CA VAL A 63 -1.12 0.82 7.90
C VAL A 63 -0.48 0.94 9.28
N GLN A 64 -0.92 0.16 10.27
CA GLN A 64 -0.28 0.19 11.60
C GLN A 64 1.15 -0.34 11.59
N CYS A 65 1.45 -1.34 10.75
CA CYS A 65 2.78 -1.91 10.64
C CYS A 65 3.78 -1.00 9.89
N VAL A 66 3.40 -0.40 8.75
CA VAL A 66 4.33 0.33 7.87
C VAL A 66 4.08 1.83 7.79
N GLY A 67 2.98 2.35 8.38
CA GLY A 67 2.61 3.76 8.31
C GLY A 67 3.68 4.71 8.85
N HIS A 68 4.36 4.33 9.94
CA HIS A 68 5.46 5.11 10.51
C HIS A 68 6.75 5.10 9.65
N VAL A 69 6.86 4.17 8.71
CA VAL A 69 8.01 4.05 7.80
C VAL A 69 7.74 4.75 6.47
N SER A 70 6.60 4.46 5.83
CA SER A 70 6.31 4.93 4.47
C SER A 70 5.22 5.99 4.35
N GLY A 71 4.34 6.11 5.33
CA GLY A 71 3.06 6.81 5.21
C GLY A 71 1.86 5.89 4.94
N GLY A 72 2.11 4.62 4.61
CA GLY A 72 1.08 3.57 4.50
C GLY A 72 0.05 3.83 3.40
N HIS A 73 0.48 4.20 2.19
CA HIS A 73 -0.44 4.49 1.10
C HIS A 73 -1.08 3.23 0.53
N LEU A 74 -0.29 2.16 0.37
CA LEU A 74 -0.72 0.79 0.02
C LEU A 74 -1.51 0.68 -1.29
N ASN A 75 -1.55 1.76 -2.06
CA ASN A 75 -2.43 1.93 -3.19
C ASN A 75 -1.95 3.08 -4.09
N PRO A 76 -1.72 2.84 -5.40
CA PRO A 76 -1.37 3.88 -6.36
C PRO A 76 -2.39 5.01 -6.46
N ALA A 77 -3.69 4.73 -6.33
CA ALA A 77 -4.75 5.74 -6.38
C ALA A 77 -4.71 6.68 -5.15
N VAL A 78 -4.39 6.14 -3.97
CA VAL A 78 -4.22 6.95 -2.74
C VAL A 78 -2.99 7.83 -2.84
N THR A 79 -1.88 7.26 -3.35
CA THR A 79 -0.65 8.00 -3.63
C THR A 79 -0.89 9.13 -4.63
N PHE A 80 -1.65 8.88 -5.70
CA PHE A 80 -2.01 9.91 -6.68
C PHE A 80 -2.89 11.01 -6.06
N GLY A 81 -3.86 10.66 -5.21
CA GLY A 81 -4.66 11.65 -4.48
C GLY A 81 -3.81 12.58 -3.60
N LEU A 82 -2.83 12.02 -2.90
CA LEU A 82 -1.88 12.80 -2.09
C LEU A 82 -0.92 13.64 -2.94
N LEU A 83 -0.59 13.17 -4.15
CA LEU A 83 0.22 13.90 -5.11
C LEU A 83 -0.51 15.14 -5.64
N VAL A 84 -1.77 14.99 -6.05
CA VAL A 84 -2.63 16.12 -6.48
C VAL A 84 -2.85 17.09 -5.32
N GLY A 85 -3.00 16.58 -4.10
CA GLY A 85 -3.07 17.38 -2.87
C GLY A 85 -1.76 18.05 -2.46
N ARG A 86 -0.67 17.90 -3.23
CA ARG A 86 0.68 18.42 -2.97
C ARG A 86 1.24 18.04 -1.59
N LYS A 87 0.78 16.92 -1.02
CA LYS A 87 1.25 16.40 0.28
C LYS A 87 2.48 15.51 0.15
N ILE A 88 2.83 15.09 -1.08
CA ILE A 88 4.02 14.29 -1.38
C ILE A 88 4.79 14.83 -2.58
N LEU A 89 6.10 14.58 -2.61
CA LEU A 89 6.97 14.92 -3.74
C LEU A 89 6.66 14.03 -4.95
N ILE A 90 6.71 14.59 -6.16
CA ILE A 90 6.36 13.90 -7.41
C ILE A 90 7.15 12.61 -7.61
N VAL A 91 8.45 12.61 -7.36
CA VAL A 91 9.29 11.42 -7.53
C VAL A 91 8.94 10.32 -6.52
N ARG A 92 8.62 10.70 -5.27
CA ARG A 92 8.17 9.76 -4.25
C ARG A 92 6.79 9.20 -4.58
N GLY A 93 5.88 10.04 -5.08
CA GLY A 93 4.58 9.62 -5.57
C GLY A 93 4.66 8.67 -6.77
N LEU A 94 5.54 8.94 -7.72
CA LEU A 94 5.76 8.06 -8.88
C LEU A 94 6.35 6.71 -8.47
N LEU A 95 7.33 6.68 -7.56
CA LEU A 95 7.92 5.42 -7.08
C LEU A 95 6.98 4.61 -6.19
N TYR A 96 6.10 5.27 -5.44
CA TYR A 96 5.04 4.59 -4.69
C TYR A 96 3.89 4.11 -5.58
N ALA A 97 3.65 4.75 -6.73
CA ALA A 97 2.63 4.34 -7.69
C ALA A 97 3.12 3.26 -8.66
N ALA A 98 4.43 3.09 -8.82
CA ALA A 98 5.05 2.02 -9.59
C ALA A 98 5.10 0.67 -8.84
N VAL A 99 4.74 0.71 -7.55
CA VAL A 99 4.57 -0.44 -6.65
C VAL A 99 3.14 -0.96 -6.75
#